data_AF-A0A353E8W6-F1
#
_entry.id   AF-A0A353E8W6-F1
#
_cell.length_a   1.000
_cell.length_b   1.000
_cell.length_c   1.000
_cell.angle_alpha   90.00
_cell.angle_beta   90.00
_cell.angle_gamma   90.00
#
_symmetry.space_group_name_H-M   'P 1'
#
loop_
_entity.id
_entity.type
_entity.pdbx_description
1 polymer ?
#
loop_
_entity_poly.entity_id
_entity_poly.type
_entity_poly.pdbx_seq_one_letter_code
_entity_poly.pdbx_strand_id
1 'polypeptide(L)' 'MNNNQYLKEVLSNVKTIAVVGASSKPDKDSYRVMEALINFGYEVFPVNPNYVGKRILGKEC' A
#
# COMPACT_ATOMS: atom_id res chain seq x y z
N MET A 1 5.71 -25.07 -11.19
CA MET A 1 6.32 -23.72 -11.21
C MET A 1 7.29 -23.61 -10.05
N ASN A 2 8.49 -23.04 -10.25
CA ASN A 2 9.37 -22.72 -9.13
C ASN A 2 8.84 -21.47 -8.39
N ASN A 3 9.08 -21.36 -7.08
CA ASN A 3 8.57 -20.25 -6.27
C ASN A 3 9.03 -18.88 -6.76
N ASN A 4 10.25 -18.77 -7.30
CA ASN A 4 10.81 -17.49 -7.77
C ASN A 4 10.05 -16.95 -8.99
N GLN A 5 9.68 -17.83 -9.92
CA GLN A 5 8.92 -17.48 -11.11
C GLN A 5 7.49 -17.05 -10.73
N TYR A 6 6.86 -17.78 -9.81
CA TYR A 6 5.54 -17.41 -9.29
C TYR A 6 5.57 -16.03 -8.61
N LEU A 7 6.53 -15.78 -7.72
CA LEU A 7 6.65 -14.48 -7.04
C LEU A 7 6.93 -13.35 -8.03
N LYS A 8 7.81 -13.57 -9.01
CA LYS A 8 8.08 -12.59 -10.06
C LYS A 8 6.81 -12.24 -10.83
N GLU A 9 6.01 -13.24 -11.19
CA GLU A 9 4.75 -13.04 -11.90
C GLU A 9 3.75 -12.23 -11.08
N VAL A 10 3.58 -12.56 -9.79
CA VAL A 10 2.71 -11.80 -8.89
C VAL A 10 3.18 -10.34 -8.80
N LEU A 11 4.45 -10.12 -8.47
CA LEU A 11 4.98 -8.76 -8.27
C LEU A 11 5.01 -7.92 -9.55
N SER A 12 5.11 -8.56 -10.72
CA SER A 12 5.12 -7.85 -12.02
C SER A 12 3.72 -7.45 -12.49
N ASN A 13 2.67 -8.15 -12.05
CA ASN A 13 1.30 -7.95 -12.54
C ASN A 13 0.35 -7.30 -11.53
N VAL A 14 0.73 -7.20 -10.26
CA VAL A 14 -0.04 -6.50 -9.23
C VAL A 14 -0.22 -5.03 -9.61
N LYS A 15 -1.46 -4.56 -9.54
CA LYS A 15 -1.83 -3.15 -9.75
C LYS A 15 -2.40 -2.50 -8.48
N THR A 16 -2.86 -3.34 -7.55
CA THR A 16 -3.57 -2.93 -6.34
C THR A 16 -2.86 -3.48 -5.12
N ILE A 17 -2.55 -2.62 -4.14
CA ILE A 17 -1.79 -2.97 -2.94
C ILE A 17 -2.53 -2.49 -1.70
N ALA A 18 -2.66 -3.36 -0.70
CA ALA A 18 -3.10 -2.97 0.64
C ALA A 18 -1.89 -2.66 1.53
N VAL A 19 -1.86 -1.48 2.14
CA VAL A 19 -0.80 -1.10 3.10
C VAL A 19 -1.31 -1.32 4.51
N VAL A 20 -0.98 -2.48 5.08
CA VAL A 20 -1.33 -2.83 6.47
C VAL A 20 -0.43 -2.07 7.43
N GLY A 21 -1.05 -1.36 8.39
CA GLY A 21 -0.34 -0.44 9.29
C GLY A 21 -0.13 0.95 8.70
N ALA A 22 -0.91 1.32 7.67
CA ALA A 22 -0.91 2.67 7.10
C ALA A 22 -1.07 3.73 8.21
N SER A 23 -0.32 4.82 8.10
CA SER A 23 -0.35 5.92 9.05
C SER A 23 -0.50 7.24 8.31
N SER A 24 -1.20 8.21 8.90
CA SER A 24 -1.24 9.59 8.39
C SER A 24 -0.04 10.44 8.82
N LYS A 25 0.90 9.87 9.57
CA LYS A 25 2.05 10.58 10.15
C LYS A 25 3.26 10.54 9.21
N PRO A 26 3.76 11.68 8.69
CA PRO A 26 4.86 11.70 7.72
C PRO A 26 6.19 11.11 8.22
N ASP A 27 6.43 11.07 9.52
CA ASP A 27 7.62 10.46 10.14
C ASP A 27 7.58 8.92 10.14
N LYS A 28 6.44 8.31 9.83
CA LYS A 28 6.29 6.84 9.80
C LYS A 28 6.64 6.28 8.43
N ASP A 29 7.40 5.19 8.42
CA ASP A 29 7.75 4.49 7.18
C ASP A 29 6.51 4.04 6.39
N SER A 30 5.43 3.64 7.07
CA SER A 30 4.18 3.24 6.40
C SER A 30 3.50 4.39 5.65
N TYR A 31 3.69 5.65 6.07
CA TYR A 31 3.26 6.83 5.30
C TYR A 31 4.10 6.95 4.02
N ARG A 32 5.43 6.89 4.16
CA ARG A 32 6.37 7.06 3.04
C ARG A 32 6.24 5.95 2.00
N VAL A 33 6.04 4.71 2.43
CA VAL A 33 5.78 3.56 1.55
C VAL A 33 4.47 3.75 0.78
N MET A 34 3.39 4.14 1.47
CA MET A 34 2.10 4.37 0.83
C MET A 34 2.17 5.50 -0.20
N GLU A 35 2.82 6.61 0.14
CA GLU A 35 3.05 7.75 -0.76
C GLU A 35 3.83 7.34 -2.01
N ALA A 36 4.92 6.58 -1.84
CA ALA A 36 5.71 6.09 -2.95
C ALA A 36 4.88 5.18 -3.89
N LEU A 37 4.10 4.25 -3.34
CA LEU A 37 3.25 3.35 -4.14
C LEU A 37 2.20 4.13 -4.94
N ILE A 38 1.57 5.14 -4.34
CA ILE A 38 0.63 6.04 -5.05
C ILE A 38 1.35 6.78 -6.17
N ASN A 39 2.53 7.34 -5.91
CA ASN A 39 3.32 8.07 -6.91
C ASN A 39 3.80 7.18 -8.06
N PHE A 40 4.02 5.88 -7.81
CA PHE A 40 4.32 4.89 -8.84
C PHE A 40 3.07 4.41 -9.63
N GLY A 41 1.88 4.91 -9.30
CA GLY A 41 0.64 4.64 -10.04
C GLY A 41 -0.09 3.37 -9.60
N TYR A 42 0.25 2.80 -8.45
CA TYR A 42 -0.54 1.69 -7.87
C TYR A 42 -1.85 2.22 -7.29
N GLU A 43 -2.91 1.40 -7.37
CA GLU A 43 -4.10 1.63 -6.57
C GLU A 43 -3.85 1.13 -5.14
N VAL A 44 -3.94 2.02 -4.17
CA VAL A 44 -3.53 1.71 -2.79
C VAL A 44 -4.70 1.83 -1.81
N PHE A 45 -4.89 0.78 -1.01
CA PHE A 45 -5.88 0.72 0.07
C PHE A 45 -5.15 0.73 1.43
N PRO A 46 -5.29 1.80 2.23
CA PRO A 46 -4.75 1.80 3.59
C PRO A 46 -5.56 0.84 4.48
N VAL A 47 -4.88 0.13 5.38
CA VAL A 47 -5.53 -0.75 6.36
C VAL A 47 -4.98 -0.43 7.75
N ASN A 48 -5.78 0.23 8.57
CA ASN A 48 -5.48 0.51 9.97
C ASN A 48 -6.77 0.70 10.79
N PRO A 49 -7.07 -0.17 11.77
CA PRO A 49 -8.27 -0.06 12.61
C PRO A 49 -8.43 1.28 13.36
N ASN A 50 -7.33 2.00 13.61
CA ASN A 50 -7.38 3.30 14.29
C ASN A 50 -7.80 4.45 13.36
N TYR A 51 -7.90 4.20 12.05
CA TYR A 51 -8.22 5.18 11.02
C TYR A 51 -9.50 4.86 10.25
N VAL A 52 -10.35 3.95 10.74
CA VAL A 52 -11.62 3.57 10.10
C VAL A 52 -12.46 4.81 9.79
N GLY A 53 -12.88 4.94 8.53
CA GLY A 53 -13.69 6.05 8.02
C GLY A 53 -12.93 7.37 7.87
N LYS A 54 -11.60 7.36 8.05
CA LYS A 54 -10.72 8.52 7.83
C LYS A 54 -9.96 8.35 6.53
N ARG A 55 -9.28 9.42 6.10
CA ARG A 55 -8.42 9.40 4.91
C ARG A 55 -6.94 9.49 5.28
N ILE A 56 -6.12 8.70 4.60
CA ILE A 56 -4.66 8.76 4.61
C ILE A 56 -4.22 8.98 3.16
N LEU A 57 -3.46 10.05 2.89
CA LEU A 57 -3.00 10.41 1.53
C LEU A 57 -4.15 10.44 0.50
N GLY A 58 -5.33 10.91 0.94
CA GLY A 58 -6.51 10.98 0.09
C GLY A 58 -7.19 9.63 -0.21
N LYS A 59 -6.77 8.51 0.39
CA LYS A 59 -7.45 7.21 0.32
C LYS A 59 -8.21 6.93 1.61
N GLU A 60 -9.41 6.38 1.52
CA GLU A 60 -10.21 6.00 2.69
C GLU A 60 -9.65 4.73 3.34
N CYS A 61 -9.61 4.72 4.67
CA CYS A 61 -9.03 3.66 5.51
C CYS A 61 -10.10 2.99 6.39
#